data_AF-G6XFR5-F1
#
_entry.id   AF-G6XFR5-F1
#
_cell.length_a   1.000
_cell.length_b   1.000
_cell.length_c   1.000
_cell.angle_alpha   90.00
_cell.angle_beta   90.00
_cell.angle_gamma   90.00
#
_symmetry.space_group_name_H-M   'P 1'
#
loop_
_entity.id
_entity.type
_entity.pdbx_description
1 polymer ?
#
loop_
_entity_poly.entity_id
_entity_poly.type
_entity_poly.pdbx_seq_one_letter_code
_entity_poly.pdbx_strand_id
1 'polypeptide(L)'
;MKMTIQTGTPSETQAQKATSAFVRFGDWLSGASTDRSGLTEVTIRMMKDDCRFAETVGELGTSGKKKLSPQEVQDIMGEGRLDHLSHQTGQSPEALETALQDVLPMLGTLLHEDPDRLFKYMCQINPAEPH
;
A
#
# COMPACT_ATOMS: atom_id res chain seq x y z
N MET A 1 -30.96 15.56 -39.39
CA MET A 1 -29.74 14.73 -39.35
C MET A 1 -29.12 14.85 -37.96
N LYS A 2 -29.02 13.74 -37.23
CA LYS A 2 -28.33 13.68 -35.91
C LYS A 2 -26.83 13.72 -36.16
N MET A 3 -26.12 14.67 -35.56
CA MET A 3 -24.65 14.60 -35.45
C MET A 3 -24.31 14.17 -34.02
N THR A 4 -23.79 12.95 -33.93
CA THR A 4 -23.35 12.29 -32.70
C THR A 4 -22.04 12.91 -32.24
N ILE A 5 -22.03 13.44 -31.02
CA ILE A 5 -20.81 13.90 -30.33
C ILE A 5 -20.00 12.65 -29.96
N GLN A 6 -18.83 12.46 -30.59
CA GLN A 6 -17.85 11.50 -30.11
C GLN A 6 -17.20 12.04 -28.85
N THR A 7 -17.65 11.56 -27.69
CA THR A 7 -16.96 11.73 -26.41
C THR A 7 -15.74 10.81 -26.39
N GLY A 8 -14.60 11.31 -26.86
CA GLY A 8 -13.30 10.66 -26.64
C GLY A 8 -12.94 10.70 -25.16
N THR A 9 -12.79 9.53 -24.53
CA THR A 9 -12.30 9.38 -23.16
C THR A 9 -10.87 9.94 -23.05
N PRO A 10 -10.55 10.74 -22.01
CA PRO A 10 -9.21 11.25 -21.86
C PRO A 10 -8.27 10.12 -21.44
N SER A 11 -7.27 9.86 -22.27
CA SER A 11 -6.12 9.05 -21.93
C SER A 11 -5.40 9.69 -20.73
N GLU A 12 -5.65 9.18 -19.52
CA GLU A 12 -4.92 9.58 -18.31
C GLU A 12 -3.42 9.38 -18.54
N THR A 13 -2.66 10.47 -18.47
CA THR A 13 -1.20 10.45 -18.64
C THR A 13 -0.52 9.86 -17.40
N GLN A 14 0.62 9.19 -17.54
CA GLN A 14 1.39 8.63 -16.41
C GLN A 14 1.65 9.66 -15.30
N ALA A 15 1.90 10.93 -15.67
CA ALA A 15 2.09 12.02 -14.71
C ALA A 15 0.84 12.28 -13.85
N GLN A 16 -0.36 12.14 -14.41
CA GLN A 16 -1.62 12.27 -13.66
C GLN A 16 -1.86 11.07 -12.73
N LYS A 17 -1.49 9.86 -13.16
CA LYS A 17 -1.57 8.66 -12.31
C LYS A 17 -0.61 8.76 -11.12
N ALA A 18 0.65 9.10 -11.37
CA ALA A 18 1.66 9.30 -10.35
C ALA A 18 1.27 10.43 -9.37
N THR A 19 0.74 11.55 -9.88
CA THR A 19 0.23 12.63 -9.01
C THR A 19 -0.95 12.15 -8.16
N SER A 20 -1.83 11.30 -8.70
CA SER A 20 -2.98 10.77 -7.96
C SER A 20 -2.58 9.75 -6.89
N ALA A 21 -1.59 8.89 -7.16
CA ALA A 21 -1.03 7.96 -6.19
C ALA A 21 -0.25 8.72 -5.11
N PHE A 22 0.46 9.78 -5.50
CA PHE A 22 1.20 10.67 -4.61
C PHE A 22 0.29 11.41 -3.61
N VAL A 23 -0.81 11.99 -4.10
CA VAL A 23 -1.80 12.67 -3.25
C VAL A 23 -2.47 11.64 -2.33
N ARG A 24 -2.86 10.47 -2.86
CA ARG A 24 -3.45 9.40 -2.07
C ARG A 24 -2.54 8.88 -0.96
N PHE A 25 -1.25 8.65 -1.24
CA PHE A 25 -0.29 8.24 -0.21
C PHE A 25 -0.09 9.33 0.86
N GLY A 26 -0.04 10.60 0.46
CA GLY A 26 0.04 11.73 1.39
C GLY A 26 -1.21 11.90 2.25
N ASP A 27 -2.41 11.81 1.65
CA ASP A 27 -3.71 11.85 2.36
C ASP A 27 -3.87 10.67 3.33
N TRP A 28 -3.27 9.53 2.98
CA TRP A 28 -3.33 8.34 3.81
C TRP A 28 -2.41 8.44 5.03
N LEU A 29 -1.17 8.89 4.86
CA LEU A 29 -0.24 9.18 5.95
C LEU A 29 -0.69 10.35 6.84
N SER A 30 -1.43 11.31 6.29
CA SER A 30 -1.93 12.48 7.05
C SER A 30 -3.26 12.23 7.76
N GLY A 31 -3.77 10.99 7.73
CA GLY A 31 -4.90 10.57 8.57
C GLY A 31 -6.29 10.93 8.03
N ALA A 32 -6.44 11.17 6.72
CA ALA A 32 -7.72 11.64 6.17
C ALA A 32 -8.87 10.62 6.19
N SER A 33 -8.63 9.29 6.33
CA SER A 33 -9.74 8.36 6.63
C SER A 33 -9.37 6.93 7.07
N THR A 34 -8.22 6.36 6.67
CA THR A 34 -8.12 4.87 6.67
C THR A 34 -6.89 4.26 7.35
N ASP A 35 -5.87 5.02 7.77
CA ASP A 35 -4.73 4.50 8.55
C ASP A 35 -4.75 4.94 10.03
N ARG A 36 -5.93 4.94 10.67
CA ARG A 36 -6.02 5.29 12.10
C ARG A 36 -5.32 4.29 13.04
N SER A 37 -4.93 3.13 12.54
CA SER A 37 -4.28 2.06 13.30
C SER A 37 -2.76 1.97 13.10
N GLY A 38 -2.17 2.80 12.22
CA GLY A 38 -0.75 2.70 11.86
C GLY A 38 -0.41 1.40 11.12
N LEU A 39 -1.39 0.78 10.44
CA LEU A 39 -1.20 -0.46 9.69
C LEU A 39 -0.14 -0.27 8.60
N THR A 40 -0.18 0.84 7.88
CA THR A 40 0.84 1.13 6.87
C THR A 40 2.17 1.47 7.46
N GLU A 41 2.16 2.28 8.52
CA GLU A 41 3.16 2.30 9.58
C GLU A 41 3.99 1.01 9.66
N VAL A 42 3.31 0.04 10.26
CA VAL A 42 3.90 -1.24 10.64
C VAL A 42 4.23 -2.08 9.40
N THR A 43 3.42 -2.02 8.34
CA THR A 43 3.69 -2.75 7.10
C THR A 43 4.97 -2.24 6.42
N ILE A 44 5.18 -0.93 6.38
CA ILE A 44 6.43 -0.34 5.85
C ILE A 44 7.61 -0.68 6.76
N ARG A 45 7.42 -0.68 8.08
CA ARG A 45 8.47 -1.12 9.03
C ARG A 45 8.85 -2.59 8.78
N MET A 46 7.87 -3.47 8.60
CA MET A 46 8.13 -4.86 8.22
C MET A 46 8.88 -4.98 6.89
N MET A 47 8.55 -4.17 5.88
CA MET A 47 9.29 -4.15 4.60
C MET A 47 10.75 -3.70 4.79
N LYS A 48 11.00 -2.76 5.71
CA LYS A 48 12.34 -2.32 6.07
C LYS A 48 13.14 -3.43 6.77
N ASP A 49 12.49 -4.24 7.60
CA ASP A 49 13.13 -5.29 8.39
C ASP A 49 13.24 -6.64 7.63
N ASP A 50 12.36 -6.91 6.67
CA ASP A 50 12.29 -8.13 5.85
C ASP A 50 12.38 -7.79 4.35
N CYS A 51 13.59 -7.89 3.78
CA CYS A 51 13.83 -7.61 2.37
C CYS A 51 13.04 -8.53 1.43
N ARG A 52 12.79 -9.79 1.81
CA ARG A 52 12.00 -10.71 0.97
C ARG A 52 10.53 -10.30 0.92
N PHE A 53 10.00 -9.81 2.04
CA PHE A 53 8.67 -9.23 2.08
C PHE A 53 8.59 -7.97 1.20
N ALA A 54 9.59 -7.08 1.27
CA ALA A 54 9.65 -5.90 0.40
C ALA A 54 9.70 -6.27 -1.09
N GLU A 55 10.49 -7.27 -1.48
CA GLU A 55 10.54 -7.80 -2.85
C GLU A 55 9.16 -8.30 -3.30
N THR A 56 8.50 -9.11 -2.46
CA THR A 56 7.15 -9.66 -2.75
C THR A 56 6.14 -8.52 -2.96
N VAL A 57 6.16 -7.50 -2.10
CA VAL A 57 5.29 -6.32 -2.23
C VAL A 57 5.61 -5.52 -3.50
N GLY A 58 6.88 -5.39 -3.84
CA GLY A 58 7.32 -4.76 -5.09
C GLY A 58 6.76 -5.46 -6.32
N GLU A 59 6.77 -6.79 -6.37
CA GLU A 59 6.21 -7.54 -7.50
C GLU A 59 4.71 -7.25 -7.72
N LEU A 60 3.95 -6.99 -6.65
CA LEU A 60 2.52 -6.63 -6.74
C LEU A 60 2.30 -5.33 -7.52
N GLY A 61 3.18 -4.34 -7.38
CA GLY A 61 3.06 -3.07 -8.10
C GLY A 61 3.12 -3.22 -9.62
N THR A 62 3.84 -4.24 -10.10
CA THR A 62 3.92 -4.53 -11.54
C THR A 62 2.68 -5.22 -12.09
N SER A 63 1.88 -5.84 -11.22
CA SER A 63 0.68 -6.59 -11.63
C SER A 63 -0.49 -5.70 -12.06
N GLY A 64 -0.46 -4.40 -11.72
CA GLY A 64 -1.54 -3.46 -11.98
C GLY A 64 -2.83 -3.74 -11.20
N LYS A 65 -2.80 -4.69 -10.25
CA LYS A 65 -3.94 -4.99 -9.37
C LYS A 65 -4.16 -3.83 -8.42
N LYS A 66 -5.40 -3.33 -8.35
CA LYS A 66 -5.79 -2.28 -7.39
C LYS A 66 -6.11 -2.81 -6.00
N LYS A 67 -6.47 -4.09 -5.92
CA LYS A 67 -6.90 -4.77 -4.69
C LYS A 67 -6.57 -6.26 -4.80
N LEU A 68 -6.10 -6.85 -3.71
CA LEU A 68 -5.88 -8.30 -3.60
C LEU A 68 -7.13 -9.02 -3.11
N SER A 69 -7.23 -10.31 -3.41
CA SER A 69 -8.16 -11.20 -2.73
C SER A 69 -7.68 -11.53 -1.31
N PRO A 70 -8.58 -11.94 -0.39
CA PRO A 70 -8.22 -12.39 0.95
C PRO A 70 -7.14 -13.49 0.92
N GLN A 71 -7.33 -14.49 0.05
CA GLN A 71 -6.38 -15.58 -0.17
C GLN A 71 -4.98 -15.08 -0.53
N GLU A 72 -4.86 -14.13 -1.46
CA GLU A 72 -3.57 -13.55 -1.86
C GLU A 72 -2.91 -12.79 -0.72
N VAL A 73 -3.68 -12.06 0.09
CA VAL A 73 -3.15 -11.41 1.30
C VAL A 73 -2.61 -12.46 2.26
N GLN A 74 -3.34 -13.55 2.48
CA GLN A 74 -2.91 -14.61 3.37
C GLN A 74 -1.67 -15.35 2.84
N ASP A 75 -1.54 -15.55 1.53
CA ASP A 75 -0.36 -16.15 0.91
C ASP A 75 0.90 -15.25 1.07
N ILE A 76 0.73 -13.93 0.95
CA ILE A 76 1.83 -12.95 1.06
C ILE A 76 2.23 -12.72 2.52
N MET A 77 1.25 -12.56 3.40
CA MET A 77 1.49 -12.22 4.80
C MET A 77 1.81 -13.47 5.61
N GLY A 78 1.10 -14.57 5.36
CA GLY A 78 1.10 -15.73 6.23
C GLY A 78 0.55 -15.42 7.62
N GLU A 79 0.32 -16.47 8.40
CA GLU A 79 -0.19 -16.33 9.78
C GLU A 79 0.78 -15.53 10.66
N GLY A 80 2.09 -15.73 10.49
CA GLY A 80 3.11 -15.06 11.32
C GLY A 80 3.14 -13.54 11.17
N ARG A 81 3.05 -13.00 9.95
CA ARG A 81 3.06 -11.53 9.77
C ARG A 81 1.71 -10.90 10.11
N LEU A 82 0.59 -11.59 9.85
CA LEU A 82 -0.73 -11.14 10.27
C LEU A 82 -0.82 -11.05 11.79
N ASP A 83 -0.30 -12.05 12.51
CA ASP A 83 -0.27 -12.04 13.97
C ASP A 83 0.65 -10.94 14.50
N HIS A 84 1.81 -10.70 13.87
CA HIS A 84 2.68 -9.58 14.22
C HIS A 84 1.98 -8.23 14.05
N LEU A 85 1.28 -8.03 12.93
CA LEU A 85 0.48 -6.82 12.70
C LEU A 85 -0.66 -6.67 13.70
N SER A 86 -1.34 -7.77 14.04
CA SER A 86 -2.40 -7.81 15.06
C SER A 86 -1.88 -7.28 16.40
N HIS A 87 -0.70 -7.76 16.83
CA HIS A 87 -0.06 -7.29 18.05
C HIS A 87 0.38 -5.82 17.99
N GLN A 88 0.93 -5.35 16.87
CA GLN A 88 1.43 -3.97 16.76
C GLN A 88 0.30 -2.94 16.61
N THR A 89 -0.78 -3.30 15.93
CA THR A 89 -1.88 -2.38 15.59
C THR A 89 -3.09 -2.51 16.54
N GLY A 90 -3.16 -3.61 17.31
CA GLY A 90 -4.32 -3.95 18.14
C GLY A 90 -5.57 -4.34 17.35
N GLN A 91 -5.44 -4.62 16.05
CA GLN A 91 -6.55 -4.95 15.16
C GLN A 91 -6.75 -6.46 15.05
N SER A 92 -7.97 -6.91 14.79
CA SER A 92 -8.21 -8.34 14.54
C SER A 92 -7.57 -8.77 13.21
N PRO A 93 -7.13 -10.04 13.10
CA PRO A 93 -6.54 -10.58 11.87
C PRO A 93 -7.45 -10.38 10.64
N GLU A 94 -8.76 -10.50 10.78
CA GLU A 94 -9.72 -10.34 9.67
C GLU A 94 -9.82 -8.88 9.21
N ALA A 95 -9.74 -7.94 10.15
CA ALA A 95 -9.72 -6.50 9.84
C ALA A 95 -8.41 -6.13 9.14
N LEU A 96 -7.29 -6.71 9.57
CA LEU A 96 -5.99 -6.54 8.94
C LEU A 96 -5.97 -7.10 7.53
N GLU A 97 -6.43 -8.34 7.35
CA GLU A 97 -6.50 -8.99 6.04
C GLU A 97 -7.34 -8.15 5.08
N THR A 98 -8.49 -7.64 5.53
CA THR A 98 -9.35 -6.76 4.73
C THR A 98 -8.65 -5.47 4.32
N ALA A 99 -7.94 -4.83 5.24
CA ALA A 99 -7.23 -3.59 4.96
C ALA A 99 -6.03 -3.82 4.03
N LEU A 100 -5.25 -4.88 4.27
CA LEU A 100 -4.06 -5.23 3.50
C LEU A 100 -4.34 -5.52 2.02
N GLN A 101 -5.58 -5.89 1.68
CA GLN A 101 -6.02 -6.02 0.28
C GLN A 101 -5.77 -4.75 -0.53
N ASP A 102 -5.89 -3.57 0.09
CA ASP A 102 -5.67 -2.28 -0.55
C ASP A 102 -4.25 -1.72 -0.25
N VAL A 103 -3.71 -2.00 0.93
CA VAL A 103 -2.38 -1.49 1.35
C VAL A 103 -1.25 -2.09 0.53
N LEU A 104 -1.20 -3.42 0.36
CA LEU A 104 -0.06 -4.09 -0.26
C LEU A 104 0.13 -3.67 -1.74
N PRO A 105 -0.92 -3.63 -2.60
CA PRO A 105 -0.75 -3.16 -3.97
C PRO A 105 -0.38 -1.68 -4.06
N MET A 106 -0.86 -0.86 -3.12
CA MET A 106 -0.52 0.56 -3.08
C MET A 106 0.96 0.75 -2.74
N LEU A 107 1.49 0.05 -1.72
CA LEU A 107 2.92 0.07 -1.40
C LEU A 107 3.76 -0.49 -2.54
N GLY A 108 3.30 -1.55 -3.20
CA GLY A 108 3.93 -2.09 -4.39
C GLY A 108 3.99 -1.06 -5.52
N THR A 109 2.90 -0.34 -5.77
CA THR A 109 2.87 0.73 -6.78
C THR A 109 3.85 1.85 -6.42
N LEU A 110 3.90 2.25 -5.15
CA LEU A 110 4.80 3.30 -4.68
C LEU A 110 6.28 2.91 -4.82
N LEU A 111 6.63 1.64 -4.58
CA LEU A 111 7.98 1.11 -4.82
C LEU A 111 8.44 1.29 -6.28
N HIS A 112 7.53 1.23 -7.25
CA HIS A 112 7.85 1.39 -8.67
C HIS A 112 7.76 2.84 -9.15
N GLU A 113 6.73 3.57 -8.72
CA GLU A 113 6.47 4.93 -9.20
C GLU A 113 7.33 5.99 -8.50
N ASP A 114 7.59 5.84 -7.20
CA ASP A 114 8.34 6.83 -6.39
C ASP A 114 9.07 6.15 -5.20
N PRO A 115 10.11 5.34 -5.47
CA PRO A 115 10.86 4.64 -4.43
C PRO A 115 11.56 5.61 -3.47
N ASP A 116 11.99 6.79 -3.95
CA ASP A 116 12.67 7.80 -3.13
C ASP A 116 11.80 8.30 -1.99
N ARG A 117 10.49 8.44 -2.22
CA ARG A 117 9.55 8.88 -1.17
C ARG A 117 9.31 7.81 -0.12
N LEU A 118 9.13 6.56 -0.54
CA LEU A 118 9.01 5.45 0.40
C LEU A 118 10.29 5.30 1.22
N PHE A 119 11.45 5.43 0.58
CA PHE A 119 12.75 5.40 1.26
C PHE A 119 12.89 6.54 2.28
N LYS A 120 12.57 7.78 1.90
CA LYS A 120 12.55 8.92 2.83
C LYS A 120 11.65 8.67 4.03
N TYR A 121 10.48 8.08 3.81
CA TYR A 121 9.57 7.72 4.89
C TYR A 121 10.14 6.59 5.78
N MET A 122 10.72 5.55 5.19
CA MET A 122 11.44 4.48 5.91
C MET A 122 12.58 5.00 6.80
N CYS A 123 13.23 6.10 6.40
CA CYS A 123 14.23 6.79 7.22
C CYS A 123 13.63 7.61 8.36
N GLN A 124 12.37 8.06 8.25
CA GLN A 124 11.69 8.88 9.26
C GLN A 124 10.98 8.04 10.32
N ILE A 125 10.50 6.85 9.97
CA ILE A 125 9.94 5.91 10.94
C ILE A 125 11.05 5.36 11.83
N ASN A 126 10.96 5.68 13.12
CA ASN A 126 11.90 5.18 14.13
C ASN A 126 11.86 3.64 14.15
N PRO A 127 13.01 2.98 14.37
CA PRO A 127 12.99 1.56 14.76
C PRO A 127 12.14 1.46 16.03
N ALA A 128 11.25 0.45 16.08
CA ALA A 128 10.47 0.19 17.28
C ALA A 128 11.45 0.09 18.47
N GLU A 129 11.29 0.96 19.46
CA GLU A 129 12.08 0.84 20.68
C GLU A 129 11.75 -0.51 21.32
N PRO A 130 12.76 -1.36 21.61
CA PRO A 130 12.51 -2.59 22.34
C PRO A 130 12.09 -2.21 23.77
N HIS A 131 10.85 -2.55 24.13
CA HIS A 131 10.41 -2.58 25.52
C HIS A 131 10.94 -3.84 26.22
#